data_AF-A0A1L7WQH1-F1
#
_entry.id   AF-A0A1L7WQH1-F1
#
_cell.length_a   1.000
_cell.length_b   1.000
_cell.length_c   1.000
_cell.angle_alpha   90.00
_cell.angle_beta   90.00
_cell.angle_gamma   90.00
#
_symmetry.space_group_name_H-M   'P 1'
#
loop_
_entity.id
_entity.type
_entity.pdbx_description
1 polymer ?
#
loop_
_entity_poly.entity_id
_entity_poly.type
_entity_poly.pdbx_seq_one_letter_code
_entity_poly.pdbx_strand_id
1 'polypeptide(L)'
;MAAMAPPPGKEEDVPLLPMPSRNPLPLSSAQEAQVRELYHARVRGYCAAEIKAFADCALGRTFTAPFKCREQNKTMNTCMIAHATQAEQDAAREEWFGLRLKRQKDREAKEARRKEQERFHKEWWGLPIEDRDGDKGRDIMKKAERVGGFPKRDEGQMSKDRHR
;
A
#
# COMPACT_ATOMS: atom_id res chain seq x y z
N MET A 1 15.16 -19.95 -10.95
CA MET A 1 15.86 -18.68 -10.67
C MET A 1 14.87 -17.75 -9.98
N ALA A 2 15.21 -17.27 -8.79
CA ALA A 2 14.31 -16.51 -7.93
C ALA A 2 14.01 -15.12 -8.52
N ALA A 3 12.73 -14.76 -8.64
CA ALA A 3 12.32 -13.40 -8.99
C ALA A 3 12.67 -12.47 -7.82
N MET A 4 13.69 -11.64 -8.01
CA MET A 4 14.05 -10.60 -7.06
C MET A 4 12.96 -9.52 -7.12
N ALA A 5 12.27 -9.33 -5.99
CA ALA A 5 11.40 -8.17 -5.78
C ALA A 5 12.21 -6.89 -6.08
N PRO A 6 11.59 -5.86 -6.67
CA PRO A 6 12.27 -4.57 -6.83
C PRO A 6 12.72 -4.07 -5.45
N PRO A 7 13.95 -3.51 -5.35
CA PRO A 7 14.46 -3.00 -4.08
C PRO A 7 13.48 -1.94 -3.53
N PRO A 8 13.32 -1.83 -2.20
CA PRO A 8 12.51 -0.77 -1.62
C PRO A 8 13.10 0.55 -2.11
N GLY A 9 12.32 1.27 -2.92
CA GLY A 9 12.69 2.61 -3.36
C GLY A 9 13.02 3.42 -2.13
N LYS A 10 14.17 4.10 -2.13
CA LYS A 10 14.61 4.97 -1.04
C LYS A 10 13.43 5.87 -0.68
N GLU A 11 12.80 5.63 0.47
CA GLU A 11 11.75 6.49 0.96
C GLU A 11 12.40 7.87 1.12
N GLU A 12 11.97 8.84 0.31
CA GLU A 12 12.41 10.21 0.53
C GLU A 12 11.99 10.60 1.95
N ASP A 13 12.97 10.93 2.77
CA ASP A 13 12.78 11.32 4.16
C ASP A 13 12.15 12.73 4.15
N VAL A 14 10.84 12.77 3.95
CA VAL A 14 10.08 14.01 4.01
C VAL A 14 10.10 14.46 5.47
N PRO A 15 10.64 15.65 5.78
CA PRO A 15 10.80 16.10 7.16
C PRO A 15 9.45 16.11 7.87
N LEU A 16 9.40 15.47 9.04
CA LEU A 16 8.24 15.45 9.92
C LEU A 16 7.90 16.87 10.34
N LEU A 17 6.68 17.31 10.03
CA LEU A 17 6.20 18.61 10.50
C LEU A 17 5.87 18.59 11.99
N PRO A 18 6.10 19.70 12.71
CA PRO A 18 5.72 19.82 14.11
C PRO A 18 4.20 19.81 14.27
N MET A 19 3.75 19.40 15.47
CA MET A 19 2.33 19.39 15.83
C MET A 19 1.69 20.79 15.71
N PRO A 20 0.55 20.94 15.00
CA PRO A 20 -0.08 22.24 14.80
C PRO A 20 -0.60 22.93 16.07
N SER A 21 -1.02 22.17 17.09
CA SER A 21 -1.52 22.70 18.37
C SER A 21 -1.35 21.69 19.51
N ARG A 22 -1.25 22.20 20.76
CA ARG A 22 -1.19 21.37 21.97
C ARG A 22 -2.54 20.78 22.40
N ASN A 23 -3.64 21.42 22.03
CA ASN A 23 -4.99 20.89 22.26
C ASN A 23 -5.34 19.93 21.10
N PRO A 24 -5.89 18.72 21.37
CA PRO A 24 -6.29 17.80 20.31
C PRO A 24 -7.30 18.46 19.37
N LEU A 25 -6.90 18.59 18.10
CA LEU A 25 -7.78 19.10 17.06
C LEU A 25 -8.87 18.06 16.77
N PRO A 26 -10.16 18.46 16.69
CA PRO A 26 -11.19 17.55 16.24
C PRO A 26 -10.92 17.17 14.79
N LEU A 27 -10.72 15.88 14.55
CA LEU A 27 -10.49 15.32 13.21
C LEU A 27 -11.82 14.87 12.61
N SER A 28 -11.91 14.85 11.28
CA SER A 28 -13.03 14.19 10.62
C SER A 28 -12.96 12.68 10.80
N SER A 29 -14.09 11.98 10.73
CA SER A 29 -14.14 10.52 10.91
C SER A 29 -13.16 9.75 10.01
N ALA A 30 -13.00 10.19 8.76
CA ALA A 30 -12.06 9.61 7.82
C ALA A 30 -10.59 9.85 8.22
N GLN A 31 -10.28 11.01 8.82
CA GLN A 31 -8.95 11.32 9.34
C GLN A 31 -8.64 10.50 10.60
N GLU A 32 -9.61 10.33 11.50
CA GLU A 32 -9.48 9.46 12.66
C GLU A 32 -9.26 8.00 12.29
N ALA A 33 -9.90 7.50 11.23
CA ALA A 33 -9.66 6.15 10.72
C ALA A 33 -8.20 5.95 10.30
N GLN A 34 -7.60 6.93 9.59
CA GLN A 34 -6.19 6.89 9.21
C GLN A 34 -5.25 6.91 10.42
N VAL A 35 -5.57 7.69 11.45
CA VAL A 35 -4.82 7.68 12.71
C VAL A 35 -4.91 6.30 13.38
N ARG A 36 -6.11 5.69 13.41
CA ARG A 36 -6.30 4.35 13.96
C ARG A 36 -5.50 3.30 13.19
N GLU A 37 -5.40 3.42 11.87
CA GLU A 37 -4.57 2.53 11.05
C GLU A 37 -3.08 2.61 11.42
N LEU A 38 -2.53 3.81 11.60
CA LEU A 38 -1.15 4.02 12.07
C LEU A 38 -0.93 3.47 13.47
N TYR A 39 -1.88 3.73 14.38
CA TYR A 39 -1.86 3.18 15.73
C TYR A 39 -1.83 1.64 15.71
N HIS A 40 -2.72 1.00 14.94
CA HIS A 40 -2.74 -0.44 14.82
C HIS A 40 -1.48 -0.99 14.12
N ALA A 41 -0.89 -0.25 13.18
CA ALA A 41 0.38 -0.63 12.57
C ALA A 41 1.53 -0.61 13.60
N ARG A 42 1.62 0.42 14.44
CA ARG A 42 2.61 0.50 15.54
C ARG A 42 2.46 -0.61 16.57
N VAL A 43 1.24 -0.82 17.07
CA VAL A 43 0.97 -1.89 18.05
C VAL A 43 1.32 -3.26 17.49
N ARG A 44 1.00 -3.51 16.21
CA ARG A 44 1.41 -4.75 15.53
C ARG A 44 2.92 -4.83 15.30
N GLY A 45 3.60 -3.70 15.16
CA GLY A 45 5.06 -3.62 15.09
C GLY A 45 5.73 -4.09 16.38
N TYR A 46 5.24 -3.64 17.54
CA TYR A 46 5.76 -4.09 18.84
C TYR A 46 5.49 -5.58 19.08
N CYS A 47 4.28 -6.05 18.75
CA CYS A 47 3.87 -7.44 18.94
C CYS A 47 4.17 -8.36 17.73
N ALA A 48 5.15 -8.00 16.90
CA ALA A 48 5.41 -8.71 15.65
C ALA A 48 5.82 -10.17 15.87
N ALA A 49 6.51 -10.47 16.98
CA ALA A 49 6.94 -11.82 17.31
C ALA A 49 5.76 -12.73 17.66
N GLU A 50 4.82 -12.24 18.46
CA GLU A 50 3.62 -12.96 18.89
C GLU A 50 2.64 -13.14 17.72
N ILE A 51 2.49 -12.11 16.88
CA ILE A 51 1.69 -12.19 15.65
C ILE A 51 2.26 -13.25 14.71
N LYS A 52 3.60 -13.30 14.55
CA LYS A 52 4.26 -14.32 13.75
C LYS A 52 4.02 -15.72 14.29
N ALA A 53 4.16 -15.92 15.60
CA ALA A 53 3.91 -17.22 16.23
C ALA A 53 2.45 -17.69 16.03
N PHE A 54 1.48 -16.78 16.10
CA PHE A 54 0.08 -17.08 15.77
C PHE A 54 -0.09 -17.40 14.29
N ALA A 55 0.52 -16.62 13.40
CA ALA A 55 0.46 -16.84 11.95
C ALA A 55 1.03 -18.21 11.57
N ASP A 56 2.21 -18.57 12.08
CA ASP A 56 2.87 -19.86 11.84
C ASP A 56 1.99 -21.05 12.31
N CYS A 57 1.28 -20.90 13.42
CA CYS A 57 0.31 -21.90 13.86
C CYS A 57 -0.93 -21.97 12.95
N ALA A 58 -1.41 -20.82 12.46
CA ALA A 58 -2.58 -20.71 11.61
C ALA A 58 -2.34 -21.13 10.15
N LEU A 59 -1.07 -21.21 9.71
CA LEU A 59 -0.71 -21.70 8.38
C LEU A 59 -1.30 -23.12 8.16
N GLY A 60 -2.20 -23.23 7.19
CA GLY A 60 -2.88 -24.49 6.85
C GLY A 60 -4.05 -24.87 7.77
N ARG A 61 -4.48 -24.02 8.70
CA ARG A 61 -5.57 -24.31 9.66
C ARG A 61 -6.66 -23.25 9.67
N THR A 62 -7.23 -22.93 8.50
CA THR A 62 -8.22 -21.83 8.35
C THR A 62 -9.44 -21.97 9.26
N PHE A 63 -10.05 -23.15 9.34
CA PHE A 63 -11.27 -23.37 10.12
C PHE A 63 -11.03 -23.77 11.58
N THR A 64 -9.89 -24.43 11.86
CA THR A 64 -9.59 -24.97 13.21
C THR A 64 -8.61 -24.10 14.01
N ALA A 65 -8.05 -23.03 13.41
CA ALA A 65 -7.14 -22.09 14.08
C ALA A 65 -7.65 -21.52 15.41
N PRO A 66 -8.93 -21.11 15.57
CA PRO A 66 -9.39 -20.54 16.84
C PRO A 66 -9.30 -21.52 18.02
N PHE A 67 -9.39 -22.82 17.74
CA PHE A 67 -9.32 -23.87 18.76
C PHE A 67 -7.89 -24.39 18.94
N LYS A 68 -7.21 -24.71 17.84
CA LYS A 68 -5.86 -25.31 17.86
C LYS A 68 -4.75 -24.31 18.19
N CYS A 69 -4.92 -23.04 17.82
CA CYS A 69 -3.94 -21.97 18.06
C CYS A 69 -4.41 -20.99 19.14
N ARG A 70 -5.28 -21.45 20.06
CA ARG A 70 -5.92 -20.62 21.09
C ARG A 70 -4.90 -19.98 22.03
N GLU A 71 -3.84 -20.71 22.37
CA GLU A 71 -2.78 -20.24 23.25
C GLU A 71 -1.99 -19.10 22.61
N GLN A 72 -1.54 -19.28 21.37
CA GLN A 72 -0.82 -18.28 20.57
C GLN A 72 -1.70 -17.03 20.32
N ASN A 73 -3.00 -17.24 20.11
CA ASN A 73 -3.95 -16.14 19.97
C ASN A 73 -4.08 -15.33 21.27
N LYS A 74 -4.14 -16.00 22.43
CA LYS A 74 -4.20 -15.34 23.74
C LYS A 74 -2.92 -14.54 24.02
N THR A 75 -1.74 -15.09 23.74
CA THR A 75 -0.46 -14.38 23.93
C THR A 75 -0.38 -13.15 23.04
N MET A 76 -0.75 -13.28 21.77
CA MET A 76 -0.79 -12.15 20.82
C MET A 76 -1.74 -11.04 21.31
N ASN A 77 -2.97 -11.39 21.69
CA ASN A 77 -3.94 -10.42 22.18
C ASN A 77 -3.49 -9.76 23.49
N THR A 78 -2.81 -10.50 24.36
CA THR A 78 -2.29 -9.95 25.62
C THR A 78 -1.23 -8.88 25.33
N CYS A 79 -0.31 -9.14 24.40
CA CYS A 79 0.66 -8.13 23.95
C CYS A 79 -0.04 -6.91 23.34
N MET A 80 -1.01 -7.12 22.44
CA MET A 80 -1.72 -6.02 21.80
C MET A 80 -2.45 -5.13 22.81
N ILE A 81 -3.08 -5.72 23.84
CA ILE A 81 -3.76 -4.99 24.90
C ILE A 81 -2.75 -4.22 25.77
N ALA A 82 -1.59 -4.80 26.06
CA ALA A 82 -0.55 -4.13 26.85
C ALA A 82 -0.02 -2.86 26.16
N HIS A 83 0.12 -2.88 24.83
CA HIS A 83 0.53 -1.72 24.04
C HIS A 83 -0.64 -0.83 23.60
N ALA A 84 -1.88 -1.19 23.94
CA ALA A 84 -3.06 -0.41 23.59
C ALA A 84 -3.26 0.82 24.50
N THR A 85 -2.24 1.66 24.62
CA THR A 85 -2.24 2.82 25.52
C THR A 85 -2.68 4.10 24.82
N GLN A 86 -3.16 5.07 25.59
CA GLN A 86 -3.51 6.41 25.08
C GLN A 86 -2.27 7.13 24.53
N ALA A 87 -1.10 6.95 25.16
CA ALA A 87 0.16 7.53 24.71
C ALA A 87 0.54 7.08 23.30
N GLU A 88 0.30 5.80 22.96
CA GLU A 88 0.52 5.29 21.60
C GLU A 88 -0.48 5.89 20.60
N GLN A 89 -1.72 6.16 21.01
CA GLN A 89 -2.70 6.85 20.14
C GLN A 89 -2.30 8.30 19.88
N ASP A 90 -1.82 9.02 20.90
CA ASP A 90 -1.38 10.40 20.73
C ASP A 90 -0.09 10.47 19.89
N ALA A 91 0.86 9.56 20.10
CA ALA A 91 2.05 9.46 19.25
C ALA A 91 1.70 9.11 17.78
N ALA A 92 0.70 8.26 17.54
CA ALA A 92 0.19 7.98 16.20
C ALA A 92 -0.50 9.20 15.56
N ARG A 93 -1.17 10.05 16.36
CA ARG A 93 -1.71 11.34 15.89
C ARG A 93 -0.59 12.27 15.47
N GLU A 94 0.46 12.41 16.29
CA GLU A 94 1.61 13.26 15.99
C GLU A 94 2.30 12.84 14.69
N GLU A 95 2.51 11.54 14.51
CA GLU A 95 3.05 10.97 13.27
C GLU A 95 2.13 11.26 12.08
N TRP A 96 0.81 11.09 12.23
CA TRP A 96 -0.16 11.39 11.17
C TRP A 96 -0.12 12.86 10.72
N PHE A 97 0.03 13.79 11.67
CA PHE A 97 0.22 15.21 11.38
C PHE A 97 1.58 15.49 10.74
N GLY A 98 2.66 14.86 11.24
CA GLY A 98 4.01 14.98 10.70
C GLY A 98 4.09 14.54 9.24
N LEU A 99 3.37 13.48 8.87
CA LEU A 99 3.29 12.93 7.52
C LEU A 99 2.38 13.72 6.56
N ARG A 100 1.85 14.89 6.96
CA ARG A 100 0.95 15.70 6.12
C ARG A 100 1.59 16.09 4.78
N LEU A 101 2.87 16.45 4.76
CA LEU A 101 3.60 16.77 3.53
C LEU A 101 3.79 15.54 2.64
N LYS A 102 4.14 14.38 3.21
CA LYS A 102 4.26 13.11 2.47
C LYS A 102 2.94 12.79 1.77
N ARG A 103 1.81 12.90 2.47
CA ARG A 103 0.47 12.72 1.90
C ARG A 103 0.10 13.76 0.84
N GLN A 104 0.62 14.98 0.92
CA GLN A 104 0.43 15.98 -0.13
C GLN A 104 1.21 15.60 -1.40
N LYS A 105 2.51 15.29 -1.26
CA LYS A 105 3.34 14.82 -2.38
C LYS A 105 2.76 13.57 -3.04
N ASP A 106 2.27 12.61 -2.26
CA ASP A 106 1.65 11.39 -2.79
C ASP A 106 0.38 11.68 -3.60
N ARG A 107 -0.41 12.67 -3.20
CA ARG A 107 -1.59 13.13 -3.96
C ARG A 107 -1.16 13.79 -5.26
N GLU A 108 -0.19 14.70 -5.21
CA GLU A 108 0.35 15.37 -6.40
C GLU A 108 0.94 14.35 -7.40
N ALA A 109 1.69 13.35 -6.92
CA ALA A 109 2.23 12.28 -7.75
C ALA A 109 1.14 11.36 -8.33
N LYS A 110 0.06 11.08 -7.59
CA LYS A 110 -1.09 10.34 -8.12
C LYS A 110 -1.86 11.15 -9.17
N GLU A 111 -2.01 12.46 -8.97
CA GLU A 111 -2.66 13.34 -9.94
C GLU A 111 -1.83 13.53 -11.21
N ALA A 112 -0.51 13.64 -11.10
CA ALA A 112 0.39 13.66 -12.24
C ALA A 112 0.25 12.38 -13.07
N ARG A 113 0.29 11.22 -12.42
CA ARG A 113 0.04 9.92 -13.07
C ARG A 113 -1.34 9.83 -13.70
N ARG A 114 -2.39 10.33 -13.04
CA ARG A 114 -3.74 10.36 -13.60
C ARG A 114 -3.79 11.23 -14.86
N LYS A 115 -3.17 12.40 -14.86
CA LYS A 115 -3.10 13.28 -16.05
C LYS A 115 -2.33 12.62 -17.20
N GLU A 116 -1.24 11.90 -16.92
CA GLU A 116 -0.51 11.14 -17.92
C GLU A 116 -1.37 10.00 -18.50
N GLN A 117 -2.09 9.27 -17.66
CA GLN A 117 -3.03 8.23 -18.09
C GLN A 117 -4.20 8.81 -18.89
N GLU A 118 -4.75 9.95 -18.49
CA GLU A 118 -5.82 10.64 -19.22
C GLU A 118 -5.33 11.15 -20.59
N ARG A 119 -4.11 11.71 -20.67
CA ARG A 119 -3.47 12.10 -21.94
C ARG A 119 -3.29 10.89 -22.85
N PHE A 120 -2.75 9.81 -22.30
CA PHE A 120 -2.60 8.55 -23.02
C PHE A 120 -3.95 8.01 -23.51
N HIS A 121 -4.97 7.98 -22.64
CA HIS A 121 -6.31 7.50 -22.97
C HIS A 121 -6.93 8.36 -24.09
N LYS A 122 -6.76 9.68 -24.04
CA LYS A 122 -7.24 10.59 -25.09
C LYS A 122 -6.50 10.37 -26.41
N GLU A 123 -5.19 10.20 -26.37
CA GLU A 123 -4.38 9.91 -27.56
C GLU A 123 -4.80 8.58 -28.18
N TRP A 124 -4.95 7.51 -27.39
CA TRP A 124 -5.32 6.17 -27.83
C TRP A 124 -6.73 6.07 -28.42
N TRP A 125 -7.73 6.64 -27.74
CA TRP A 125 -9.12 6.60 -28.20
C TRP A 125 -9.45 7.63 -29.27
N GLY A 126 -8.55 8.59 -29.53
CA GLY A 126 -8.70 9.62 -30.56
C GLY A 126 -8.20 9.21 -31.96
N LEU A 127 -7.52 8.06 -32.12
CA LEU A 127 -7.10 7.58 -33.44
C LEU A 127 -8.28 6.99 -34.24
N PRO A 128 -8.33 7.22 -35.56
CA PRO A 128 -9.17 6.44 -36.46
C PRO A 128 -8.94 4.93 -36.29
N ILE A 129 -9.98 4.13 -36.47
CA ILE A 129 -9.95 2.66 -36.23
C ILE A 129 -8.81 1.99 -37.02
N GLU A 130 -8.57 2.43 -38.26
CA GLU A 130 -7.50 1.90 -39.13
C GLU A 130 -6.08 2.20 -38.60
N ASP A 131 -5.87 3.37 -38.00
CA ASP A 131 -4.57 3.76 -37.42
C ASP A 131 -4.34 3.12 -36.03
N ARG A 132 -5.43 2.74 -35.33
CA ARG A 132 -5.36 2.06 -34.03
C ARG A 132 -4.90 0.60 -34.16
N ASP A 133 -5.26 -0.07 -35.24
CA ASP A 133 -4.82 -1.44 -35.55
C ASP A 133 -3.50 -1.46 -36.37
N GLY A 134 -3.06 -0.30 -36.86
CA GLY A 134 -1.80 -0.09 -37.56
C GLY A 134 -0.58 0.14 -36.64
N ASP A 135 0.54 0.49 -37.24
CA ASP A 135 1.83 0.63 -36.54
C ASP A 135 1.85 1.78 -35.53
N LYS A 136 1.10 2.86 -35.81
CA LYS A 136 0.92 3.98 -34.88
C LYS A 136 0.23 3.54 -33.59
N GLY A 137 -0.77 2.65 -33.68
CA GLY A 137 -1.38 2.04 -32.50
C GLY A 137 -0.42 1.13 -31.73
N ARG A 138 0.36 0.31 -32.43
CA ARG A 138 1.40 -0.52 -31.79
C ARG A 138 2.44 0.33 -31.03
N ASP A 139 2.86 1.45 -31.59
CA ASP A 139 3.83 2.36 -30.97
C ASP A 139 3.27 3.08 -29.74
N ILE A 140 2.00 3.50 -29.77
CA ILE A 140 1.31 4.12 -28.63
C ILE A 140 1.14 3.10 -27.51
N MET A 141 0.75 1.85 -27.81
CA MET A 141 0.67 0.76 -26.82
C MET A 141 2.04 0.42 -26.21
N LYS A 142 3.10 0.43 -27.00
CA LYS A 142 4.48 0.23 -26.50
C LYS A 142 4.92 1.36 -25.57
N LYS A 143 4.40 2.58 -25.77
CA LYS A 143 4.53 3.71 -24.84
C LYS A 143 3.68 3.51 -23.58
N ALA A 144 2.50 2.88 -23.70
CA ALA A 144 1.57 2.60 -22.59
C ALA A 144 2.15 1.65 -21.54
N GLU A 145 2.87 0.60 -21.97
CA GLU A 145 3.55 -0.35 -21.07
C GLU A 145 4.47 0.39 -20.07
N ARG A 146 5.02 1.54 -20.47
CA ARG A 146 5.89 2.38 -19.65
C ARG A 146 5.14 3.28 -18.66
N VAL A 147 3.91 3.69 -18.97
CA VAL A 147 3.10 4.64 -18.17
C VAL A 147 2.18 3.92 -17.18
N GLY A 148 1.69 2.73 -17.53
CA GLY A 148 0.74 1.96 -16.71
C GLY A 148 1.35 1.05 -15.65
N GLY A 149 2.68 0.92 -15.58
CA GLY A 149 3.35 0.02 -14.63
C GLY A 149 3.24 -1.47 -14.95
N PHE A 150 2.82 -1.84 -16.15
CA PHE A 150 2.93 -3.23 -16.61
C PHE A 150 4.39 -3.53 -16.95
N PRO A 151 5.01 -4.58 -16.38
CA PRO A 151 6.35 -4.98 -16.79
C PRO A 151 6.34 -5.32 -18.29
N LYS A 152 7.37 -4.86 -19.01
CA LYS A 152 7.59 -5.17 -20.43
C LYS A 152 7.40 -6.68 -20.63
N ARG A 153 6.48 -7.10 -21.51
CA ARG A 153 6.44 -8.51 -21.92
C ARG A 153 7.73 -8.78 -22.69
N ASP A 154 8.61 -9.60 -22.12
CA ASP A 154 9.77 -10.10 -22.85
C ASP A 154 9.28 -10.89 -24.07
N GLU A 155 9.72 -10.48 -25.26
CA GLU A 155 9.42 -11.16 -26.52
C GLU A 155 10.05 -12.56 -26.48
N GLY A 156 9.26 -13.54 -26.05
CA GLY A 156 9.68 -14.95 -25.92
C GLY A 156 9.01 -15.74 -24.79
N GLN A 157 8.34 -15.10 -23.83
CA GLN A 157 7.59 -15.84 -22.79
C GLN A 157 6.12 -16.01 -23.19
N MET A 158 5.78 -17.24 -23.56
CA MET A 158 4.39 -17.69 -23.72
C MET A 158 3.59 -17.32 -22.47
N SER A 159 2.47 -16.62 -22.68
CA SER A 159 1.50 -16.25 -21.64
C SER A 159 1.19 -17.46 -20.76
N LYS A 160 1.57 -17.40 -19.47
CA LYS A 160 1.22 -18.40 -18.46
C LYS A 160 -0.18 -18.20 -17.89
N ASP A 161 -1.04 -17.43 -18.57
CA ASP A 161 -2.46 -17.29 -18.24
C ASP A 161 -3.33 -18.00 -19.29
N ARG A 162 -3.13 -19.31 -19.40
CA ARG A 162 -4.14 -20.26 -19.89
C ARG A 162 -4.18 -21.45 -18.96
N HIS A 163 -4.82 -21.29 -17.81
CA HIS A 163 -5.50 -22.38 -17.11
C HIS A 163 -6.70 -21.78 -16.36
N ARG A 164 -7.81 -21.67 -17.08
CA ARG A 164 -9.13 -22.02 -16.55
C ARG A 164 -9.86 -22.82 -17.61
#